data_AF-A0A3P6QVC3-F1
#
_entry.id   AF-A0A3P6QVC3-F1
#
_cell.length_a   1.000
_cell.length_b   1.000
_cell.length_c   1.000
_cell.angle_alpha   90.00
_cell.angle_beta   90.00
_cell.angle_gamma   90.00
#
_symmetry.space_group_name_H-M   'P 1'
#
loop_
_entity.id
_entity.type
_entity.pdbx_description
1 polymer ?
#
loop_
_entity_poly.entity_id
_entity_poly.type
_entity_poly.pdbx_seq_one_letter_code
_entity_poly.pdbx_strand_id
1 'polypeptide(L)'
;MRAAESGVVRVRNISTASNDSNLLTNLRTASNELLHPLILACATRHAKLVQIALQSIQRLVQHRVLEASCANVVVSELWGLVEVECEELRVLQTVPPLVSADLLVTGNTLAKCIVMCFRMHFAKDPVVINAASAAVRQLVGCVFERVIQEDGVFNNAELTVVASSGGRPSPRSAPPTLRPCAADAYMLFKDLCLLINAKPSVWLLGIHEMTRTLGLELIESVLKSYPGVFFR
;
A
#
# COMPACT_ATOMS: atom_id res chain seq x y z
N MET A 1 -11.04 -25.88 -1.92
CA MET A 1 -10.49 -26.97 -2.77
C MET A 1 -10.69 -26.70 -4.26
N ARG A 2 -11.93 -26.65 -4.79
CA ARG A 2 -12.21 -26.40 -6.22
C ARG A 2 -11.52 -25.15 -6.81
N ALA A 3 -11.50 -24.04 -6.07
CA ALA A 3 -10.81 -22.82 -6.51
C ALA A 3 -9.30 -23.00 -6.65
N ALA A 4 -8.66 -23.77 -5.77
CA ALA A 4 -7.23 -24.04 -5.81
C ALA A 4 -6.87 -24.98 -6.97
N GLU A 5 -7.69 -26.00 -7.21
CA GLU A 5 -7.53 -26.90 -8.37
C GLU A 5 -7.64 -26.13 -9.68
N SER A 6 -8.67 -25.28 -9.81
CA SER A 6 -8.84 -24.40 -10.97
C SER A 6 -7.63 -23.48 -11.16
N GLY A 7 -7.14 -22.84 -10.09
CA GLY A 7 -5.96 -21.98 -10.14
C GLY A 7 -4.71 -22.71 -10.62
N VAL A 8 -4.45 -23.93 -10.12
CA VAL A 8 -3.30 -24.74 -10.56
C VAL A 8 -3.41 -25.12 -12.04
N VAL A 9 -4.58 -25.56 -12.48
CA VAL A 9 -4.83 -25.88 -13.90
C VAL A 9 -4.59 -24.63 -14.76
N ARG A 10 -5.05 -23.47 -14.31
CA ARG A 10 -4.86 -22.21 -15.02
C ARG A 10 -3.38 -21.82 -15.16
N VAL A 11 -2.61 -21.88 -14.07
CA VAL A 11 -1.15 -21.61 -14.11
C VAL A 11 -0.45 -22.56 -15.08
N ARG A 12 -0.78 -23.85 -15.05
CA ARG A 12 -0.19 -24.83 -15.97
C ARG A 12 -0.53 -24.53 -17.42
N ASN A 13 -1.79 -24.25 -17.73
CA ASN A 13 -2.23 -23.90 -19.08
C ASN A 13 -1.57 -22.62 -19.59
N ILE A 14 -1.39 -21.62 -18.72
CA ILE A 14 -0.67 -20.40 -19.07
C ILE A 14 0.79 -20.75 -19.35
N SER A 15 1.45 -21.52 -18.48
CA SER A 15 2.85 -21.90 -18.64
C SER A 15 3.10 -22.72 -19.89
N THR A 16 2.17 -23.59 -20.31
CA THR A 16 2.31 -24.39 -21.53
C THR A 16 2.00 -23.60 -22.79
N ALA A 17 1.08 -22.63 -22.73
CA ALA A 17 0.70 -21.80 -23.86
C ALA A 17 1.60 -20.56 -24.03
N SER A 18 2.46 -20.25 -23.06
CA SER A 18 3.31 -19.07 -23.05
C SER A 18 4.75 -19.39 -23.45
N ASN A 19 5.43 -18.38 -23.99
CA ASN A 19 6.88 -18.31 -24.08
C ASN A 19 7.39 -17.21 -23.13
N ASP A 20 8.70 -17.04 -23.02
CA ASP A 20 9.31 -16.09 -22.07
C ASP A 20 8.84 -14.64 -22.29
N SER A 21 8.50 -14.26 -23.52
CA SER A 21 8.10 -12.89 -23.86
C SER A 21 6.66 -12.53 -23.47
N ASN A 22 5.75 -13.52 -23.39
CA ASN A 22 4.33 -13.29 -23.12
C ASN A 22 3.84 -13.90 -21.80
N LEU A 23 4.67 -14.66 -21.10
CA LEU A 23 4.33 -15.33 -19.84
C LEU A 23 3.82 -14.34 -18.78
N LEU A 24 4.55 -13.25 -18.54
CA LEU A 24 4.14 -12.25 -17.55
C LEU A 24 2.81 -11.59 -17.92
N THR A 25 2.62 -11.25 -19.19
CA THR A 25 1.38 -10.66 -19.69
C THR A 25 0.20 -11.61 -19.49
N ASN A 26 0.36 -12.89 -19.84
CA ASN A 26 -0.69 -13.89 -19.68
C ASN A 26 -1.01 -14.16 -18.21
N LEU A 27 -0.01 -14.17 -17.33
CA LEU A 27 -0.20 -14.26 -15.88
C LEU A 27 -0.94 -13.05 -15.31
N ARG A 28 -0.63 -11.83 -15.79
CA ARG A 28 -1.34 -10.60 -15.41
C ARG A 28 -2.80 -10.64 -15.83
N THR A 29 -3.10 -11.05 -17.06
CA THR A 29 -4.49 -11.19 -17.54
C THR A 29 -5.29 -12.18 -16.70
N ALA A 30 -4.63 -13.23 -16.17
CA ALA A 30 -5.27 -14.21 -15.29
C ALA A 30 -5.20 -13.86 -13.79
N SER A 31 -4.65 -12.69 -13.42
CA SER A 31 -4.35 -12.34 -12.02
C SER A 31 -5.54 -12.51 -11.06
N ASN A 32 -6.76 -12.13 -11.48
CA ASN A 32 -7.98 -12.33 -10.68
C ASN A 32 -8.28 -13.81 -10.39
N GLU A 33 -8.17 -14.69 -11.41
CA GLU A 33 -8.39 -16.12 -11.26
C GLU A 33 -7.32 -16.77 -10.36
N LEU A 34 -6.07 -16.32 -10.51
CA LEU A 34 -4.94 -16.80 -9.71
C LEU A 34 -5.04 -16.37 -8.25
N LEU A 35 -5.57 -15.17 -8.01
CA LEU A 35 -5.71 -14.59 -6.68
C LEU A 35 -6.89 -15.21 -5.91
N HIS A 36 -7.98 -15.57 -6.58
CA HIS A 36 -9.20 -16.09 -5.97
C HIS A 36 -8.99 -17.19 -4.90
N PRO A 37 -8.26 -18.30 -5.15
CA PRO A 37 -8.03 -19.31 -4.12
C PRO A 37 -7.23 -18.79 -2.91
N LEU A 38 -6.37 -17.79 -3.10
CA LEU A 38 -5.57 -17.20 -2.03
C LEU A 38 -6.45 -16.34 -1.12
N ILE A 39 -7.36 -15.54 -1.70
CA ILE A 39 -8.33 -14.75 -0.94
C ILE A 39 -9.26 -15.66 -0.14
N LEU A 40 -9.75 -16.76 -0.75
CA LEU A 40 -10.56 -17.73 -0.01
C LEU A 40 -9.79 -18.38 1.15
N ALA A 41 -8.50 -18.64 0.99
CA ALA A 41 -7.65 -19.16 2.07
C ALA A 41 -7.41 -18.13 3.17
N CYS A 42 -7.30 -16.84 2.85
CA CYS A 42 -7.28 -15.77 3.84
C CYS A 42 -8.61 -15.68 4.60
N ALA A 43 -9.73 -15.74 3.89
CA ALA A 43 -11.06 -15.62 4.45
C ALA A 43 -11.42 -16.74 5.45
N THR A 44 -10.76 -17.90 5.39
CA THR A 44 -10.98 -18.97 6.39
C THR A 44 -10.40 -18.61 7.76
N ARG A 45 -9.53 -17.60 7.86
CA ARG A 45 -8.86 -17.15 9.09
C ARG A 45 -8.08 -18.27 9.80
N HIS A 46 -7.73 -19.32 9.07
CA HIS A 46 -6.98 -20.44 9.59
C HIS A 46 -5.49 -20.16 9.40
N ALA A 47 -4.78 -19.87 10.49
CA ALA A 47 -3.37 -19.44 10.52
C ALA A 47 -2.49 -20.04 9.41
N LYS A 48 -2.41 -21.38 9.33
CA LYS A 48 -1.59 -22.07 8.33
C LYS A 48 -1.98 -21.78 6.87
N LEU A 49 -3.29 -21.67 6.59
CA LEU A 49 -3.79 -21.36 5.25
C LEU A 49 -3.50 -19.90 4.89
N VAL A 50 -3.73 -19.00 5.83
CA VAL A 50 -3.42 -17.56 5.70
C VAL A 50 -1.93 -17.37 5.41
N GLN A 51 -1.03 -18.02 6.16
CA GLN A 51 0.42 -17.95 5.95
C GLN A 51 0.82 -18.36 4.51
N ILE A 52 0.30 -19.49 4.03
CA ILE A 52 0.57 -19.99 2.67
C ILE A 52 0.03 -19.01 1.62
N ALA A 53 -1.18 -18.50 1.83
CA ALA A 53 -1.82 -17.56 0.93
C ALA A 53 -1.05 -16.23 0.83
N LEU A 54 -0.69 -15.64 1.96
CA LEU A 54 0.06 -14.39 2.01
C LEU A 54 1.46 -14.53 1.42
N GLN A 55 2.16 -15.64 1.67
CA GLN A 55 3.45 -15.91 1.03
C GLN A 55 3.32 -16.03 -0.50
N SER A 56 2.22 -16.61 -0.98
CA SER A 56 1.94 -16.72 -2.41
C SER A 56 1.61 -15.35 -3.02
N ILE A 57 0.82 -14.52 -2.32
CA ILE A 57 0.52 -13.14 -2.72
C ILE A 57 1.81 -12.32 -2.82
N GLN A 58 2.72 -12.43 -1.85
CA GLN A 58 4.01 -11.74 -1.88
C GLN A 58 4.82 -12.10 -3.14
N ARG A 59 4.81 -13.36 -3.57
CA ARG A 59 5.46 -13.79 -4.83
C ARG A 59 4.78 -13.17 -6.05
N LEU A 60 3.44 -13.12 -6.09
CA LEU A 60 2.71 -12.46 -7.19
C LEU A 60 3.06 -10.97 -7.28
N VAL A 61 3.21 -10.29 -6.14
CA VAL A 61 3.67 -8.90 -6.07
C VAL A 61 5.11 -8.78 -6.59
N GLN A 62 6.03 -9.60 -6.08
CA GLN A 62 7.45 -9.59 -6.46
C GLN A 62 7.66 -9.81 -7.96
N HIS A 63 6.89 -10.71 -8.56
CA HIS A 63 6.93 -10.99 -10.00
C HIS A 63 6.04 -10.04 -10.82
N ARG A 64 5.49 -8.98 -10.21
CA ARG A 64 4.67 -7.95 -10.86
C ARG A 64 3.45 -8.54 -11.58
N VAL A 65 2.88 -9.64 -11.09
CA VAL A 65 1.74 -10.35 -11.69
C VAL A 65 0.41 -9.68 -11.35
N LEU A 66 0.31 -8.98 -10.21
CA LEU A 66 -0.93 -8.34 -9.79
C LEU A 66 -1.22 -7.05 -10.56
N GLU A 67 -2.50 -6.86 -10.92
CA GLU A 67 -3.03 -5.59 -11.39
C GLU A 67 -3.59 -4.74 -10.22
N ALA A 68 -3.80 -3.44 -10.46
CA ALA A 68 -4.31 -2.52 -9.43
C ALA A 68 -5.69 -2.93 -8.87
N SER A 69 -6.56 -3.50 -9.70
CA SER A 69 -7.86 -4.04 -9.28
C SER A 69 -7.69 -5.18 -8.27
N CYS A 70 -6.78 -6.11 -8.54
CA CYS A 70 -6.42 -7.20 -7.64
C CYS A 70 -5.79 -6.69 -6.34
N ALA A 71 -4.95 -5.66 -6.41
CA ALA A 71 -4.31 -5.08 -5.24
C ALA A 71 -5.34 -4.52 -4.25
N ASN A 72 -6.41 -3.88 -4.73
CA ASN A 72 -7.51 -3.41 -3.88
C ASN A 72 -8.19 -4.57 -3.13
N VAL A 73 -8.38 -5.71 -3.79
CA VAL A 73 -8.93 -6.93 -3.17
C VAL A 73 -7.98 -7.47 -2.10
N VAL A 74 -6.68 -7.54 -2.40
CA VAL A 74 -5.66 -7.96 -1.43
C VAL A 74 -5.67 -7.03 -0.21
N VAL A 75 -5.66 -5.72 -0.39
CA VAL A 75 -5.68 -4.76 0.74
C VAL A 75 -6.95 -4.91 1.57
N SER A 76 -8.10 -5.13 0.94
CA SER A 76 -9.36 -5.39 1.66
C SER A 76 -9.29 -6.66 2.50
N GLU A 77 -8.68 -7.72 1.98
CA GLU A 77 -8.53 -8.98 2.70
C GLU A 77 -7.51 -8.86 3.85
N LEU A 78 -6.37 -8.21 3.61
CA LEU A 78 -5.38 -7.89 4.65
C LEU A 78 -6.00 -7.09 5.79
N TRP A 79 -6.85 -6.11 5.46
CA TRP A 79 -7.59 -5.35 6.47
C TRP A 79 -8.46 -6.25 7.33
N GLY A 80 -9.19 -7.18 6.70
CA GLY A 80 -10.01 -8.17 7.40
C GLY A 80 -9.20 -9.04 8.36
N LEU A 81 -7.96 -9.41 7.99
CA LEU A 81 -7.05 -10.17 8.87
C LEU A 81 -6.57 -9.34 10.07
N VAL A 82 -6.29 -8.05 9.88
CA VAL A 82 -5.92 -7.13 10.98
C VAL A 82 -7.07 -6.98 11.98
N GLU A 83 -8.32 -6.85 11.52
CA GLU A 83 -9.49 -6.72 12.42
C GLU A 83 -9.69 -7.92 13.36
N VAL A 84 -9.22 -9.10 12.96
CA VAL A 84 -9.32 -10.32 13.76
C VAL A 84 -8.00 -10.75 14.39
N GLU A 85 -6.98 -9.90 14.34
CA GLU A 85 -5.63 -10.16 14.89
C GLU A 85 -5.03 -11.48 14.33
N CYS A 86 -5.33 -11.83 13.07
CA CYS A 86 -4.89 -13.08 12.45
C CYS A 86 -3.64 -12.88 11.61
N GLU A 87 -2.54 -13.54 12.00
CA GLU A 87 -1.27 -13.53 11.24
C GLU A 87 -0.73 -12.10 10.99
N GLU A 88 -0.85 -11.21 11.98
CA GLU A 88 -0.45 -9.79 11.88
C GLU A 88 0.99 -9.61 11.36
N LEU A 89 1.93 -10.44 11.81
CA LEU A 89 3.31 -10.39 11.33
C LEU A 89 3.41 -10.70 9.82
N ARG A 90 2.58 -11.63 9.31
CA ARG A 90 2.53 -11.91 7.86
C ARG A 90 1.85 -10.80 7.09
N VAL A 91 0.84 -10.16 7.65
CA VAL A 91 0.25 -8.95 7.07
C VAL A 91 1.32 -7.85 6.96
N LEU A 92 2.07 -7.58 8.03
CA LEU A 92 3.18 -6.62 8.06
C LEU A 92 4.31 -6.95 7.10
N GLN A 93 4.55 -8.22 6.78
CA GLN A 93 5.51 -8.63 5.76
C GLN A 93 4.96 -8.48 4.33
N THR A 94 3.64 -8.44 4.16
CA THR A 94 2.97 -8.37 2.84
C THR A 94 2.69 -6.94 2.39
N VAL A 95 2.38 -6.04 3.33
CA VAL A 95 2.04 -4.65 3.01
C VAL A 95 3.22 -3.87 2.38
N PRO A 96 4.46 -3.88 2.93
CA PRO A 96 5.57 -3.12 2.36
C PRO A 96 5.92 -3.46 0.89
N PRO A 97 6.03 -4.74 0.47
CA PRO A 97 6.28 -5.04 -0.94
C PRO A 97 5.09 -4.64 -1.83
N LEU A 98 3.85 -4.71 -1.33
CA LEU A 98 2.67 -4.25 -2.06
C LEU A 98 2.71 -2.74 -2.32
N VAL A 99 3.12 -1.95 -1.33
CA VAL A 99 3.32 -0.50 -1.47
C VAL A 99 4.58 -0.18 -2.28
N SER A 100 5.63 -1.00 -2.22
CA SER A 100 6.84 -0.72 -2.99
C SER A 100 6.71 -1.08 -4.48
N ALA A 101 5.72 -1.90 -4.86
CA ALA A 101 5.46 -2.26 -6.24
C ALA A 101 4.88 -1.06 -7.03
N ASP A 102 5.53 -0.72 -8.15
CA ASP A 102 5.29 0.45 -9.01
C ASP A 102 3.80 0.84 -9.09
N LEU A 103 3.42 1.85 -8.30
CA LEU A 103 2.08 2.46 -8.26
C LEU A 103 0.90 1.47 -8.19
N LEU A 104 1.13 0.26 -7.67
CA LEU A 104 0.12 -0.79 -7.57
C LEU A 104 -1.00 -0.40 -6.58
N VAL A 105 -0.65 0.36 -5.55
CA VAL A 105 -1.57 0.98 -4.59
C VAL A 105 -1.28 2.48 -4.48
N THR A 106 -2.33 3.29 -4.61
CA THR A 106 -2.32 4.76 -4.52
C THR A 106 -3.58 5.25 -3.79
N GLY A 107 -3.61 6.53 -3.41
CA GLY A 107 -4.81 7.15 -2.82
C GLY A 107 -5.33 6.41 -1.58
N ASN A 108 -6.64 6.21 -1.49
CA ASN A 108 -7.27 5.56 -0.33
C ASN A 108 -6.77 4.13 -0.07
N THR A 109 -6.36 3.39 -1.10
CA THR A 109 -5.82 2.03 -0.92
C THR A 109 -4.45 2.08 -0.26
N LEU A 110 -3.59 3.03 -0.66
CA LEU A 110 -2.32 3.31 0.01
C LEU A 110 -2.55 3.78 1.45
N ALA A 111 -3.52 4.67 1.69
CA ALA A 111 -3.87 5.12 3.03
C ALA A 111 -4.23 3.92 3.94
N LYS A 112 -5.05 2.99 3.47
CA LYS A 112 -5.40 1.76 4.22
C LYS A 112 -4.15 0.93 4.57
N CYS A 113 -3.20 0.78 3.66
CA CYS A 113 -1.93 0.09 3.94
C CYS A 113 -1.17 0.75 5.09
N ILE A 114 -1.04 2.08 5.07
CA ILE A 114 -0.36 2.84 6.12
C ILE A 114 -1.10 2.71 7.44
N VAL A 115 -2.43 2.85 7.44
CA VAL A 115 -3.28 2.72 8.63
C VAL A 115 -3.13 1.35 9.27
N MET A 116 -3.10 0.26 8.49
CA MET A 116 -2.89 -1.10 9.03
C MET A 116 -1.58 -1.18 9.82
N CYS A 117 -0.48 -0.67 9.26
CA CYS A 117 0.82 -0.66 9.94
C CYS A 117 0.80 0.21 11.20
N PHE A 118 0.15 1.37 11.17
CA PHE A 118 -0.01 2.19 12.38
C PHE A 118 -0.84 1.52 13.47
N ARG A 119 -1.96 0.87 13.11
CA ARG A 119 -2.81 0.14 14.08
C ARG A 119 -2.02 -0.97 14.77
N MET A 120 -1.28 -1.76 13.99
CA MET A 120 -0.44 -2.85 14.53
C MET A 120 0.76 -2.35 15.35
N HIS A 121 1.12 -1.06 15.27
CA HIS A 121 2.13 -0.47 16.17
C HIS A 121 1.68 -0.44 17.64
N PHE A 122 0.38 -0.57 17.89
CA PHE A 122 -0.23 -0.65 19.22
C PHE A 122 -0.70 -2.08 19.56
N ALA A 123 -0.23 -3.09 18.81
CA ALA A 123 -0.50 -4.50 19.10
C ALA A 123 0.10 -4.94 20.45
N LYS A 124 -0.28 -6.13 20.92
CA LYS A 124 0.21 -6.69 22.20
C LYS A 124 1.56 -7.39 22.07
N ASP A 125 1.84 -7.95 20.90
CA ASP A 125 3.07 -8.70 20.64
C ASP A 125 4.22 -7.74 20.27
N PRO A 126 5.32 -7.71 21.04
CA PRO A 126 6.49 -6.87 20.73
C PRO A 126 7.08 -7.13 19.35
N VAL A 127 7.01 -8.37 18.84
CA VAL A 127 7.49 -8.71 17.49
C VAL A 127 6.66 -7.99 16.44
N VAL A 128 5.33 -7.98 16.60
CA VAL A 128 4.40 -7.26 15.72
C VAL A 128 4.61 -5.75 15.83
N ILE A 129 4.72 -5.21 17.06
CA ILE A 129 4.96 -3.78 17.30
C ILE A 129 6.24 -3.31 16.59
N ASN A 130 7.34 -4.06 16.73
CA ASN A 130 8.63 -3.72 16.12
C ASN A 130 8.57 -3.82 14.59
N ALA A 131 7.94 -4.86 14.05
CA ALA A 131 7.74 -5.01 12.61
C ALA A 131 6.86 -3.88 12.04
N ALA A 132 5.80 -3.49 12.76
CA ALA A 132 4.92 -2.38 12.41
C ALA A 132 5.68 -1.05 12.43
N SER A 133 6.49 -0.82 13.46
CA SER A 133 7.34 0.36 13.61
C SER A 133 8.30 0.51 12.41
N ALA A 134 8.93 -0.58 11.99
CA ALA A 134 9.79 -0.60 10.79
C ALA A 134 8.98 -0.38 9.50
N ALA A 135 7.85 -1.06 9.35
CA ALA A 135 6.97 -0.94 8.19
C ALA A 135 6.44 0.49 8.02
N VAL A 136 5.98 1.16 9.08
CA VAL A 136 5.51 2.55 9.03
C VAL A 136 6.60 3.47 8.45
N ARG A 137 7.84 3.38 8.96
CA ARG A 137 8.95 4.19 8.44
C ARG A 137 9.24 3.90 6.97
N GLN A 138 9.23 2.62 6.58
CA GLN A 138 9.43 2.21 5.20
C GLN A 138 8.33 2.74 4.28
N LEU A 139 7.06 2.60 4.67
CA LEU A 139 5.92 3.06 3.88
C LEU A 139 5.94 4.58 3.72
N VAL A 140 6.18 5.31 4.80
CA VAL A 140 6.32 6.77 4.75
C VAL A 140 7.43 7.16 3.78
N GLY A 141 8.62 6.58 3.91
CA GLY A 141 9.72 6.83 2.97
C GLY A 141 9.36 6.51 1.51
N CYS A 142 8.71 5.37 1.28
CA CYS A 142 8.27 4.96 -0.06
C CYS A 142 7.31 5.98 -0.70
N VAL A 143 6.40 6.58 0.07
CA VAL A 143 5.50 7.62 -0.44
C VAL A 143 6.26 8.84 -0.96
N PHE A 144 7.28 9.32 -0.22
CA PHE A 144 8.08 10.47 -0.65
C PHE A 144 9.05 10.14 -1.79
N GLU A 145 9.60 8.93 -1.80
CA GLU A 145 10.43 8.45 -2.90
C GLU A 145 9.65 8.40 -4.23
N ARG A 146 8.38 7.98 -4.19
CA ARG A 146 7.49 8.01 -5.36
C ARG A 146 7.30 9.43 -5.91
N VAL A 147 7.31 10.47 -5.08
CA VAL A 147 7.24 11.86 -5.55
C VAL A 147 8.50 12.23 -6.33
N ILE A 148 9.68 11.85 -5.84
CA ILE A 148 10.95 12.11 -6.53
C ILE A 148 10.98 11.42 -7.89
N GLN A 149 10.50 10.18 -7.95
CA GLN A 149 10.40 9.42 -9.20
C GLN A 149 9.41 10.07 -10.18
N GLU A 150 8.23 10.47 -9.70
CA GLU A 150 7.24 11.21 -10.49
C GLU A 150 7.85 12.52 -11.01
N ASP A 151 8.49 13.32 -10.16
CA ASP A 151 9.20 14.54 -10.52
C ASP A 151 10.26 14.31 -11.60
N GLY A 152 11.11 13.29 -11.46
CA GLY A 152 12.18 12.97 -12.40
C GLY A 152 11.67 12.61 -13.80
N VAL A 153 10.51 11.95 -13.89
CA VAL A 153 9.88 11.59 -15.17
C VAL A 153 9.32 12.82 -15.90
N PHE A 154 8.75 13.79 -15.17
CA PHE A 154 8.10 14.96 -15.77
C PHE A 154 8.91 16.26 -15.69
N ASN A 155 10.21 16.19 -15.40
CA ASN A 155 11.11 17.36 -15.47
C ASN A 155 11.11 18.07 -16.85
N ASN A 156 10.52 17.46 -17.89
CA ASN A 156 10.37 18.02 -19.24
C ASN A 156 8.92 18.39 -19.64
N ALA A 157 7.93 18.24 -18.77
CA ALA A 157 6.55 18.64 -19.05
C ALA A 157 6.15 19.74 -18.06
N GLU A 158 5.76 20.91 -18.59
CA GLU A 158 5.11 21.95 -17.79
C GLU A 158 4.00 21.31 -16.95
N LEU A 159 3.91 21.66 -15.67
CA LEU A 159 2.75 21.32 -14.85
C LEU A 159 1.51 21.76 -15.64
N THR A 160 0.75 20.81 -16.19
CA THR A 160 -0.62 21.09 -16.63
C THR A 160 -1.41 21.42 -15.38
N VAL A 161 -1.34 22.69 -14.98
CA VAL A 161 -2.16 23.30 -13.96
C VAL A 161 -3.57 23.19 -14.52
N VAL A 162 -4.31 22.16 -14.10
CA VAL A 162 -5.75 22.14 -14.31
C VAL A 162 -6.25 23.36 -13.55
N ALA A 163 -6.67 24.37 -14.28
CA ALA A 163 -7.18 25.61 -13.71
C ALA A 163 -8.22 25.26 -12.67
N SER A 164 -7.93 25.58 -11.41
CA SER A 164 -8.83 25.41 -10.29
C SER A 164 -10.17 26.01 -10.68
N SER A 165 -11.19 25.18 -10.83
CA SER A 165 -12.56 25.61 -11.10
C SER A 165 -13.10 26.34 -9.87
N GLY A 166 -12.68 27.59 -9.66
CA GLY A 166 -13.25 28.63 -8.77
C GLY A 166 -13.53 28.30 -7.31
N GLY A 167 -13.28 27.08 -6.83
CA GLY A 167 -13.67 26.60 -5.52
C GLY A 167 -12.51 26.64 -4.53
N ARG A 168 -12.79 27.06 -3.30
CA ARG A 168 -11.85 26.90 -2.17
C ARG A 168 -11.47 25.42 -2.09
N PRO A 169 -10.17 25.05 -2.13
CA PRO A 169 -9.77 23.65 -2.03
C PRO A 169 -10.34 23.06 -0.74
N SER A 170 -11.01 21.93 -0.85
CA SER A 170 -11.59 21.27 0.31
C SER A 170 -10.46 20.94 1.30
N PRO A 171 -10.62 21.23 2.60
CA PRO A 171 -9.66 20.80 3.60
C PRO A 171 -9.61 19.27 3.71
N ARG A 172 -10.45 18.53 2.96
CA ARG A 172 -10.42 17.07 2.89
C ARG A 172 -9.70 16.49 1.67
N SER A 173 -9.21 17.32 0.76
CA SER A 173 -8.54 16.86 -0.46
C SER A 173 -7.15 17.49 -0.62
N ALA A 174 -6.30 16.83 -1.40
CA ALA A 174 -5.08 17.44 -1.90
C ALA A 174 -5.43 18.62 -2.83
N PRO A 175 -4.56 19.64 -2.93
CA PRO A 175 -4.67 20.65 -3.97
C PRO A 175 -4.74 20.00 -5.36
N PRO A 176 -5.66 20.44 -6.24
CA PRO A 176 -5.86 19.83 -7.56
C PRO A 176 -4.68 20.04 -8.52
N THR A 177 -3.75 20.92 -8.17
CA THR A 177 -2.51 21.20 -8.92
C THR A 177 -1.41 20.17 -8.66
N LEU A 178 -1.56 19.33 -7.62
CA LEU A 178 -0.59 18.30 -7.32
C LEU A 178 -0.78 17.09 -8.23
N ARG A 179 0.34 16.52 -8.66
CA ARG A 179 0.37 15.22 -9.32
C ARG A 179 0.01 14.10 -8.35
N PRO A 180 -0.37 12.91 -8.83
CA PRO A 180 -0.87 11.83 -7.97
C PRO A 180 0.05 11.44 -6.80
N CYS A 181 1.36 11.25 -7.03
CA CYS A 181 2.27 10.88 -5.94
C CYS A 181 2.48 12.05 -4.97
N ALA A 182 2.61 13.27 -5.50
CA ALA A 182 2.68 14.48 -4.67
C ALA A 182 1.41 14.69 -3.83
N ALA A 183 0.23 14.35 -4.36
CA ALA A 183 -1.04 14.41 -3.65
C ALA A 183 -1.10 13.41 -2.48
N ASP A 184 -0.66 12.17 -2.70
CA ASP A 184 -0.56 11.15 -1.64
C ASP A 184 0.42 11.60 -0.53
N ALA A 185 1.59 12.11 -0.91
CA ALA A 185 2.59 12.63 0.04
C ALA A 185 2.08 13.84 0.84
N TYR A 186 1.37 14.77 0.18
CA TYR A 186 0.75 15.91 0.83
C TYR A 186 -0.29 15.47 1.87
N MET A 187 -1.17 14.54 1.51
CA MET A 187 -2.21 14.04 2.42
C MET A 187 -1.59 13.29 3.60
N LEU A 188 -0.56 12.48 3.37
CA LEU A 188 0.20 11.80 4.42
C LEU A 188 0.86 12.80 5.38
N PHE A 189 1.64 13.75 4.86
CA PHE A 189 2.36 14.72 5.69
C PHE A 189 1.41 15.55 6.54
N LYS A 190 0.31 16.02 5.93
CA LYS A 190 -0.75 16.76 6.61
C LYS A 190 -1.35 15.96 7.76
N ASP A 191 -1.67 14.69 7.54
CA ASP A 191 -2.24 13.84 8.59
C ASP A 191 -1.24 13.54 9.70
N LEU A 192 0.05 13.36 9.40
CA LEU A 192 1.10 13.26 10.43
C LEU A 192 1.12 14.50 11.31
N CYS A 193 1.05 15.70 10.71
CA CYS A 193 0.96 16.95 11.47
C CYS A 193 -0.32 17.03 12.32
N LEU A 194 -1.48 16.62 11.79
CA LEU A 194 -2.73 16.62 12.55
C LEU A 194 -2.65 15.68 13.75
N LEU A 195 -2.19 14.45 13.53
CA LEU A 195 -2.11 13.41 14.55
C LEU A 195 -1.15 13.78 15.69
N ILE A 196 0.02 14.39 15.42
CA ILE A 196 0.94 14.90 16.46
C ILE A 196 0.30 15.97 17.34
N ASN A 197 -0.63 16.73 16.77
CA ASN A 197 -1.38 17.78 17.46
C ASN A 197 -2.70 17.24 18.06
N ALA A 198 -2.86 15.92 18.16
CA ALA A 198 -4.08 15.25 18.65
C ALA A 198 -5.35 15.68 17.91
N LYS A 199 -5.24 16.02 16.62
CA LYS A 199 -6.36 16.34 15.73
C LYS A 199 -6.71 15.12 14.88
N PRO A 200 -7.99 14.94 14.51
CA PRO A 200 -8.40 13.83 13.66
C PRO A 200 -7.72 13.90 12.29
N SER A 201 -7.27 12.74 11.80
CA SER A 201 -6.77 12.58 10.43
C SER A 201 -7.90 12.73 9.41
N VAL A 202 -7.54 13.07 8.18
CA VAL A 202 -8.46 13.27 7.06
C VAL A 202 -8.40 12.11 6.07
N TRP A 203 -7.21 11.57 5.82
CA TRP A 203 -6.91 10.56 4.80
C TRP A 203 -6.60 9.21 5.41
N LEU A 204 -5.83 9.19 6.50
CA LEU A 204 -5.51 8.02 7.32
C LEU A 204 -6.70 7.65 8.22
N LEU A 205 -7.84 7.33 7.59
CA LEU A 205 -9.08 6.98 8.27
C LEU A 205 -8.91 5.70 9.11
N GLY A 206 -9.32 5.75 10.37
CA GLY A 206 -9.20 4.63 11.31
C GLY A 206 -7.92 4.64 12.16
N ILE A 207 -7.05 5.64 12.00
CA ILE A 207 -6.03 5.95 13.01
C ILE A 207 -6.68 6.80 14.10
N HIS A 208 -6.62 6.29 15.33
CA HIS A 208 -7.13 7.00 16.51
C HIS A 208 -5.99 7.59 17.35
N GLU A 209 -4.82 6.96 17.33
CA GLU A 209 -3.70 7.36 18.19
C GLU A 209 -2.38 7.24 17.42
N MET A 210 -1.48 8.18 17.69
CA MET A 210 -0.08 8.13 17.28
C MET A 210 0.72 8.75 18.42
N THR A 211 1.80 8.09 18.85
CA THR A 211 2.66 8.68 19.88
C THR A 211 3.35 9.92 19.31
N ARG A 212 3.43 10.97 20.12
CA ARG A 212 4.06 12.24 19.72
C ARG A 212 5.50 12.01 19.24
N THR A 213 6.23 11.13 19.92
CA THR A 213 7.61 10.76 19.58
C THR A 213 7.70 10.15 18.19
N LEU A 214 6.90 9.12 17.88
CA LEU A 214 6.90 8.50 16.55
C LEU A 214 6.53 9.52 15.46
N GLY A 215 5.50 10.34 15.69
CA GLY A 215 5.11 11.35 14.72
C GLY A 215 6.22 12.35 14.43
N LEU A 216 6.88 12.88 15.46
CA LEU A 216 7.98 13.81 15.30
C LEU A 216 9.18 13.18 14.59
N GLU A 217 9.53 11.93 14.94
CA GLU A 217 10.58 11.16 14.24
C GLU A 217 10.26 11.00 12.75
N LEU A 218 9.02 10.69 12.40
CA LEU A 218 8.59 10.53 11.01
C LEU A 218 8.69 11.85 10.24
N ILE A 219 8.18 12.95 10.81
CA ILE A 219 8.28 14.28 10.19
C ILE A 219 9.74 14.68 10.01
N GLU A 220 10.56 14.52 11.05
CA GLU A 220 11.98 14.85 11.00
C GLU A 220 12.70 14.03 9.92
N SER A 221 12.47 12.72 9.88
CA SER A 221 13.03 11.81 8.88
C SER A 221 12.66 12.23 7.46
N VAL A 222 11.39 12.57 7.24
CA VAL A 222 10.90 13.01 5.93
C VAL A 222 11.54 14.33 5.49
N LEU A 223 11.57 15.33 6.37
CA LEU A 223 12.16 16.64 6.05
C LEU A 223 13.66 16.56 5.80
N LYS A 224 14.37 15.69 6.53
CA LYS A 224 15.82 15.47 6.35
C LYS A 224 16.15 14.67 5.10
N SER A 225 15.37 13.64 4.79
CA SER A 225 15.68 12.69 3.72
C SER A 225 15.16 13.14 2.35
N TYR A 226 14.05 13.90 2.33
CA TYR A 226 13.39 14.33 1.09
C TYR A 226 13.20 15.85 1.01
N PRO A 227 14.23 16.69 1.28
CA PRO A 227 14.08 18.15 1.30
C PRO A 227 13.59 18.69 -0.06
N GLY A 228 14.03 18.09 -1.17
CA GLY A 228 13.64 18.52 -2.52
C GLY A 228 12.15 18.42 -2.84
N VAL A 229 11.38 17.62 -2.08
CA VAL A 229 9.92 17.52 -2.21
C VAL A 229 9.21 18.74 -1.63
N PHE A 230 9.83 19.45 -0.67
CA PHE A 230 9.21 20.58 0.04
C PHE A 230 9.65 21.96 -0.46
N PHE A 231 10.82 22.06 -1.09
CA PHE A 231 11.41 23.33 -1.53
C PHE A 231 11.20 23.64 -3.02
N ARG A 232 10.46 22.79 -3.74
CA ARG A 232 10.08 23.01 -5.14
C ARG A 232 8.73 23.70 -5.27
#